data_AF-A0A2P6SKR7-F1
#
_entry.id   AF-A0A2P6SKR7-F1
#
_cell.length_a   1.000
_cell.length_b   1.000
_cell.length_c   1.000
_cell.angle_alpha   90.00
_cell.angle_beta   90.00
_cell.angle_gamma   90.00
#
_symmetry.space_group_name_H-M   'P 1'
#
loop_
_entity.id
_entity.type
_entity.pdbx_description
1 polymer ?
#
loop_
_entity_poly.entity_id
_entity_poly.type
_entity_poly.pdbx_seq_one_letter_code
_entity_poly.pdbx_strand_id
1 'polypeptide(L)'
;MQFKFQVLWKTMHMIYLALLIPLDALISNKQSSCSLHGLIRGENMELGVKYVVELARALGSMPGVYRELGESTGAYIVRIPFGPKDKYVPKELLWPHIPEFVDGALNHIIQLSKALGEQIGGGEPVWPVAIHGHYADAGDSAALLSGALNIPMLFTGHSLGRDKLEQLLKQGRQSREEINTTYKIMRRIEAEELSLDASEIVITSTRQEIDSQWCLYDGFDPILERKLRARIKRGVSCHGRFMPRTVVIPPGMEFHHIIPPADGDADGEGERNDDGTANPDLPIWSEIMRFFTNPRKPMILALARADPKKNITTLVKAFGECRPLRDLSNLALIMGNRDDIDEMSSTNASVLLSILKLIDRYDLYGHVAYPKHHKQSDVPDIYRLAAKTKEKW
;
A
#
# COMPACT_ATOMS: atom_id res chain seq x y z
N MET A 1 32.68 -1.90 12.45
CA MET A 1 32.35 -3.35 12.37
C MET A 1 30.98 -3.46 11.72
N GLN A 2 30.94 -3.69 10.40
CA GLN A 2 29.70 -3.79 9.63
C GLN A 2 28.98 -5.10 10.00
N PHE A 3 27.86 -5.02 10.71
CA PHE A 3 27.01 -6.19 10.91
C PHE A 3 26.11 -6.38 9.70
N LYS A 4 26.59 -7.19 8.75
CA LYS A 4 25.74 -7.95 7.82
C LYS A 4 24.94 -8.96 8.64
N PHE A 5 23.62 -8.85 8.66
CA PHE A 5 22.75 -9.97 9.02
C PHE A 5 21.88 -10.35 7.83
N GLN A 6 22.40 -11.31 7.07
CA GLN A 6 21.63 -12.19 6.22
C GLN A 6 21.26 -13.41 7.09
N VAL A 7 20.05 -13.96 6.86
CA VAL A 7 19.58 -15.32 7.22
C VAL A 7 18.62 -15.48 8.43
N LEU A 8 17.43 -16.03 8.09
CA LEU A 8 16.46 -16.83 8.86
C LEU A 8 15.83 -16.27 10.15
N TRP A 9 14.67 -15.59 10.03
CA TRP A 9 13.60 -15.69 11.05
C TRP A 9 12.20 -15.61 10.40
N LYS A 10 11.40 -16.66 10.63
CA LYS A 10 10.01 -16.84 10.16
C LYS A 10 8.98 -16.30 11.16
N THR A 11 9.39 -15.41 12.06
CA THR A 11 8.59 -14.96 13.21
C THR A 11 8.25 -13.49 13.08
N MET A 12 6.98 -13.21 12.80
CA MET A 12 6.45 -11.88 12.49
C MET A 12 6.26 -11.04 13.75
N HIS A 13 6.87 -9.86 13.78
CA HIS A 13 6.57 -8.81 14.77
C HIS A 13 6.43 -7.45 14.04
N MET A 14 5.34 -6.76 14.38
CA MET A 14 4.71 -5.58 13.76
C MET A 14 5.53 -4.30 13.80
N ILE A 15 5.16 -3.25 13.04
CA ILE A 15 5.97 -2.04 12.90
C ILE A 15 5.33 -0.78 13.49
N TYR A 16 6.11 -0.18 14.38
CA TYR A 16 6.12 1.26 14.63
C TYR A 16 7.18 1.90 13.72
N LEU A 17 6.79 2.88 12.93
CA LEU A 17 7.67 3.69 12.09
C LEU A 17 7.87 5.05 12.76
N ALA A 18 9.00 5.25 13.43
CA ALA A 18 9.39 6.56 13.95
C ALA A 18 10.08 7.37 12.83
N LEU A 19 9.59 8.57 12.51
CA LEU A 19 10.33 9.55 11.69
C LEU A 19 11.06 10.52 12.61
N LEU A 20 12.39 10.47 12.56
CA LEU A 20 13.26 11.44 13.21
C LEU A 20 13.57 12.57 12.23
N ILE A 21 12.94 13.72 12.42
CA ILE A 21 13.16 14.95 11.63
C ILE A 21 13.78 16.02 12.56
N PRO A 22 14.96 16.60 12.28
CA PRO A 22 15.54 17.69 13.06
C PRO A 22 14.94 19.08 12.78
N LEU A 23 15.18 19.98 13.74
CA LEU A 23 14.32 21.11 14.14
C LEU A 23 14.36 22.36 13.23
N ASP A 24 15.38 22.52 12.38
CA ASP A 24 15.73 23.85 11.87
C ASP A 24 15.34 24.12 10.41
N ALA A 25 14.67 23.18 9.74
CA ALA A 25 14.28 23.36 8.34
C ALA A 25 12.81 23.72 8.10
N LEU A 26 11.97 23.71 9.13
CA LEU A 26 10.61 24.26 9.11
C LEU A 26 10.06 24.10 10.52
N ILE A 27 10.44 25.01 11.43
CA ILE A 27 9.87 25.23 12.77
C ILE A 27 8.99 24.05 13.26
N SER A 28 9.64 23.07 13.89
CA SER A 28 9.04 21.96 14.67
C SER A 28 8.19 20.92 13.90
N ASN A 29 8.76 19.75 13.58
CA ASN A 29 8.01 18.51 13.27
C ASN A 29 8.84 17.23 13.54
N LYS A 30 8.34 16.25 14.33
CA LYS A 30 8.87 14.87 14.50
C LYS A 30 7.72 13.86 14.46
N GLN A 31 7.49 13.17 13.34
CA GLN A 31 6.28 12.36 13.15
C GLN A 31 6.51 10.89 13.53
N SER A 32 5.54 10.23 14.13
CA SER A 32 5.53 8.77 14.27
C SER A 32 4.38 8.19 13.47
N SER A 33 4.53 6.99 12.95
CA SER A 33 3.55 6.27 12.13
C SER A 33 3.48 4.81 12.61
N CYS A 34 2.30 4.21 12.58
CA CYS A 34 2.03 2.89 13.09
C CYS A 34 1.30 2.07 12.03
N SER A 35 1.81 0.87 11.73
CA SER A 35 1.16 -0.08 10.84
C SER A 35 1.27 -1.49 11.43
N LEU A 36 0.13 -2.07 11.76
CA LEU A 36 0.06 -3.32 12.49
C LEU A 36 0.01 -4.52 11.54
N HIS A 37 -0.94 -4.59 10.61
CA HIS A 37 -1.04 -5.79 9.78
C HIS A 37 -0.08 -5.83 8.58
N GLY A 38 0.36 -7.03 8.23
CA GLY A 38 1.18 -7.32 7.04
C GLY A 38 2.64 -7.61 7.37
N LEU A 39 3.30 -8.37 6.48
CA LEU A 39 4.71 -8.69 6.61
C LEU A 39 5.55 -7.56 6.00
N ILE A 40 6.03 -6.66 6.84
CA ILE A 40 6.81 -5.52 6.40
C ILE A 40 8.31 -5.84 6.41
N ARG A 41 8.97 -5.63 5.28
CA ARG A 41 10.40 -5.90 5.02
C ARG A 41 10.98 -4.72 4.23
N GLY A 42 12.31 -4.53 4.24
CA GLY A 42 12.93 -3.50 3.39
C GLY A 42 12.83 -3.78 1.88
N GLU A 43 12.60 -5.05 1.51
CA GLU A 43 12.51 -5.55 0.15
C GLU A 43 11.36 -6.59 0.02
N ASN A 44 10.80 -6.75 -1.18
CA ASN A 44 9.73 -7.73 -1.50
C ASN A 44 8.48 -7.62 -0.59
N MET A 45 7.92 -6.41 -0.49
CA MET A 45 6.76 -6.06 0.35
C MET A 45 5.41 -6.32 -0.32
N GLU A 46 4.36 -6.47 0.49
CA GLU A 46 2.97 -6.36 0.02
C GLU A 46 2.62 -4.91 -0.35
N LEU A 47 1.71 -4.70 -1.32
CA LEU A 47 1.40 -3.35 -1.85
C LEU A 47 0.93 -2.34 -0.79
N GLY A 48 0.18 -2.76 0.22
CA GLY A 48 -0.30 -1.87 1.30
C GLY A 48 0.81 -1.38 2.23
N VAL A 49 1.83 -2.21 2.41
CA VAL A 49 3.02 -1.92 3.19
C VAL A 49 3.94 -0.96 2.45
N LYS A 50 4.00 -1.08 1.11
CA LYS A 50 4.80 -0.20 0.26
C LYS A 50 4.45 1.27 0.50
N TYR A 51 3.17 1.62 0.60
CA TYR A 51 2.75 2.99 0.88
C TYR A 51 3.43 3.57 2.14
N VAL A 52 3.40 2.84 3.25
CA VAL A 52 3.93 3.32 4.54
C VAL A 52 5.44 3.52 4.46
N VAL A 53 6.16 2.60 3.80
CA VAL A 53 7.61 2.68 3.65
C VAL A 53 8.03 3.79 2.67
N GLU A 54 7.30 3.97 1.56
CA GLU A 54 7.58 5.07 0.63
C GLU A 54 7.27 6.43 1.27
N LEU A 55 6.17 6.53 2.02
CA LEU A 55 5.85 7.73 2.80
C LEU A 55 6.96 8.03 3.81
N ALA A 56 7.46 7.00 4.50
CA ALA A 56 8.58 7.12 5.44
C ALA A 56 9.83 7.68 4.77
N ARG A 57 10.20 7.10 3.62
CA ARG A 57 11.39 7.50 2.85
C ARG A 57 11.25 8.91 2.32
N ALA A 58 10.10 9.26 1.77
CA ALA A 58 9.82 10.59 1.25
C ALA A 58 9.91 11.64 2.37
N LEU A 59 9.28 11.39 3.52
CA LEU A 59 9.33 12.28 4.68
C LEU A 59 10.76 12.39 5.24
N GLY A 60 11.50 11.28 5.32
CA GLY A 60 12.89 11.27 5.75
C GLY A 60 13.87 11.94 4.77
N SER A 61 13.49 12.11 3.50
CA SER A 61 14.33 12.71 2.45
C SER A 61 14.01 14.18 2.19
N MET A 62 13.08 14.79 2.94
CA MET A 62 12.71 16.18 2.73
C MET A 62 13.90 17.14 3.01
N PRO A 63 14.11 18.18 2.17
CA PRO A 63 15.16 19.18 2.38
C PRO A 63 15.02 19.81 3.76
N GLY A 64 15.99 19.53 4.64
CA GLY A 64 15.91 19.89 6.05
C GLY A 64 16.16 18.77 7.05
N VAL A 65 15.90 17.53 6.64
CA VAL A 65 16.12 16.34 7.47
C VAL A 65 17.59 15.90 7.42
N TYR A 66 18.25 16.12 6.28
CA TYR A 66 19.54 15.50 5.94
C TYR A 66 20.80 16.30 6.29
N ARG A 67 20.71 17.60 6.63
CA ARG A 67 21.87 18.49 6.45
C ARG A 67 22.75 18.76 7.68
N GLU A 68 22.34 18.44 8.91
CA GLU A 68 23.13 18.93 10.07
C GLU A 68 23.45 17.93 11.20
N LEU A 69 22.91 16.71 11.26
CA LEU A 69 23.03 15.91 12.51
C LEU A 69 23.29 14.41 12.28
N GLY A 70 24.56 14.04 12.03
CA GLY A 70 25.13 12.71 12.33
C GLY A 70 24.37 11.45 11.85
N GLU A 71 24.78 10.29 12.36
CA GLU A 71 24.31 8.96 11.95
C GLU A 71 22.86 8.60 12.41
N SER A 72 22.15 9.52 13.09
CA SER A 72 20.86 9.28 13.76
C SER A 72 19.64 9.90 13.08
N THR A 73 19.78 10.35 11.83
CA THR A 73 18.69 10.91 11.02
C THR A 73 18.11 9.84 10.09
N GLY A 74 16.77 9.79 9.96
CA GLY A 74 16.10 8.91 9.01
C GLY A 74 14.80 8.27 9.51
N ALA A 75 14.34 7.29 8.75
CA ALA A 75 13.17 6.48 9.07
C ALA A 75 13.60 5.09 9.53
N TYR A 76 13.07 4.64 10.67
CA TYR A 76 13.41 3.36 11.27
C TYR A 76 12.19 2.45 11.38
N ILE A 77 12.42 1.16 11.13
CA ILE A 77 11.45 0.11 11.38
C ILE A 77 11.71 -0.45 12.78
N VAL A 78 10.77 -0.24 13.70
CA VAL A 78 10.82 -0.80 15.05
C VAL A 78 9.82 -1.93 15.17
N ARG A 79 10.26 -3.08 15.67
CA ARG A 79 9.40 -4.24 15.89
C ARG A 79 9.06 -4.44 17.36
N ILE A 80 7.78 -4.31 17.69
CA ILE A 80 7.28 -4.52 19.06
C ILE A 80 6.68 -5.93 19.16
N PRO A 81 7.17 -6.78 20.09
CA PRO A 81 6.59 -8.09 20.32
C PRO A 81 5.30 -8.01 21.14
N PHE A 82 4.28 -8.75 20.74
CA PHE A 82 3.00 -8.86 21.43
C PHE A 82 2.25 -10.11 20.90
N GLY A 83 1.34 -10.65 21.69
CA GLY A 83 0.61 -11.87 21.36
C GLY A 83 1.48 -13.13 21.37
N PRO A 84 0.99 -14.23 20.78
CA PRO A 84 1.67 -15.52 20.80
C PRO A 84 3.01 -15.51 20.05
N LYS A 85 4.10 -15.91 20.72
CA LYS A 85 5.48 -15.81 20.20
C LYS A 85 5.81 -16.79 19.07
N ASP A 86 5.18 -17.96 19.08
CA ASP A 86 5.58 -19.08 18.21
C ASP A 86 4.63 -19.34 17.04
N LYS A 87 3.66 -18.44 16.80
CA LYS A 87 2.68 -18.60 15.72
C LYS A 87 2.31 -17.28 15.06
N TYR A 88 2.05 -17.36 13.76
CA TYR A 88 1.46 -16.25 13.03
C TYR A 88 0.00 -16.04 13.44
N VAL A 89 -0.36 -14.79 13.72
CA VAL A 89 -1.74 -14.38 14.02
C VAL A 89 -2.31 -13.64 12.79
N PRO A 90 -3.36 -14.18 12.15
CA PRO A 90 -4.09 -13.46 11.10
C PRO A 90 -4.65 -12.13 11.60
N LYS A 91 -4.76 -11.14 10.71
CA LYS A 91 -5.19 -9.78 11.08
C LYS A 91 -6.57 -9.73 11.76
N GLU A 92 -7.48 -10.62 11.35
CA GLU A 92 -8.81 -10.75 11.93
C GLU A 92 -8.78 -11.18 13.41
N LEU A 93 -7.66 -11.74 13.89
CA LEU A 93 -7.49 -12.26 15.24
C LEU A 93 -6.53 -11.42 16.10
N LEU A 94 -6.07 -10.25 15.60
CA LEU A 94 -5.15 -9.38 16.33
C LEU A 94 -5.80 -8.63 17.49
N TRP A 95 -7.10 -8.36 17.41
CA TRP A 95 -7.82 -7.47 18.33
C TRP A 95 -7.56 -7.70 19.82
N PRO A 96 -7.55 -8.95 20.34
CA PRO A 96 -7.28 -9.19 21.76
C PRO A 96 -5.86 -8.81 22.21
N HIS A 97 -4.92 -8.68 21.27
CA HIS A 97 -3.51 -8.41 21.55
C HIS A 97 -3.16 -6.93 21.35
N ILE A 98 -4.08 -6.09 20.87
CA ILE A 98 -3.85 -4.65 20.66
C ILE A 98 -3.38 -3.93 21.93
N PRO A 99 -3.98 -4.15 23.13
CA PRO A 99 -3.50 -3.50 24.35
C PRO A 99 -2.04 -3.85 24.69
N GLU A 100 -1.65 -5.12 24.52
CA GLU A 100 -0.26 -5.57 24.74
C GLU A 100 0.71 -4.88 23.78
N PHE A 101 0.30 -4.70 22.52
CA PHE A 101 1.08 -3.91 21.55
C PHE A 101 1.23 -2.45 22.01
N VAL A 102 0.14 -1.82 22.46
CA VAL A 102 0.14 -0.42 22.91
C VAL A 102 1.08 -0.24 24.10
N ASP A 103 1.07 -1.14 25.08
CA ASP A 103 1.99 -1.11 26.21
C ASP A 103 3.45 -1.21 25.77
N GLY A 104 3.75 -2.15 24.87
CA GLY A 104 5.10 -2.32 24.32
C GLY A 104 5.56 -1.10 23.51
N ALA A 105 4.67 -0.55 22.68
CA ALA A 105 4.95 0.63 21.87
C ALA A 105 5.15 1.88 22.74
N LEU A 106 4.30 2.10 23.74
CA LEU A 106 4.41 3.21 24.68
C LEU A 106 5.74 3.16 25.43
N ASN A 107 6.12 1.99 25.96
CA ASN A 107 7.41 1.80 26.62
C ASN A 107 8.58 2.13 25.69
N HIS A 108 8.53 1.66 24.44
CA HIS A 108 9.55 1.98 23.46
C HIS A 108 9.64 3.48 23.17
N ILE A 109 8.49 4.17 22.99
CA ILE A 109 8.43 5.61 22.74
C ILE A 109 9.04 6.39 23.91
N ILE A 110 8.73 6.00 25.15
CA ILE A 110 9.27 6.65 26.34
C ILE A 110 10.79 6.46 26.42
N GLN A 111 11.30 5.26 26.15
CA GLN A 111 12.74 4.99 26.14
C GLN A 111 13.46 5.79 25.05
N LEU A 112 12.89 5.81 23.85
CA LEU A 112 13.41 6.58 22.72
C LEU A 112 13.40 8.09 23.04
N SER A 113 12.32 8.60 23.62
CA SER A 113 12.18 10.00 24.04
C SER A 113 13.29 10.43 25.01
N LYS A 114 13.61 9.58 25.99
CA LYS A 114 14.72 9.81 26.93
C LYS A 114 16.08 9.77 26.25
N ALA A 115 16.35 8.74 25.45
CA ALA A 115 17.63 8.60 24.74
C ALA A 115 17.89 9.76 23.78
N LEU A 116 16.85 10.23 23.07
CA LEU A 116 16.93 11.41 22.23
C LEU A 116 17.08 12.69 23.06
N GLY A 117 16.49 12.75 24.24
CA GLY A 117 16.70 13.85 25.19
C GLY A 117 18.16 14.04 25.56
N GLU A 118 18.86 12.95 25.84
CA GLU A 118 20.30 12.97 26.15
C GLU A 118 21.17 13.37 24.95
N GLN A 119 20.81 12.93 23.74
CA GLN A 119 21.62 13.16 22.54
C GLN A 119 21.39 14.53 21.89
N ILE A 120 20.12 14.94 21.77
CA ILE A 120 19.70 16.11 20.98
C ILE A 120 18.72 17.03 21.71
N GLY A 121 18.19 16.64 22.87
CA GLY A 121 17.19 17.40 23.63
C GLY A 121 17.76 18.19 24.81
N GLY A 122 19.08 18.28 24.97
CA GLY A 122 19.71 19.01 26.06
C GLY A 122 19.42 18.42 27.45
N GLY A 123 19.12 17.11 27.53
CA GLY A 123 18.76 16.41 28.76
C GLY A 123 17.25 16.31 29.02
N GLU A 124 16.42 17.02 28.26
CA GLU A 124 14.96 16.95 28.38
C GLU A 124 14.34 15.89 27.45
N PRO A 125 13.30 15.15 27.87
CA PRO A 125 12.65 14.15 27.02
C PRO A 125 12.11 14.74 25.71
N VAL A 126 12.36 14.04 24.61
CA VAL A 126 11.93 14.45 23.27
C VAL A 126 10.74 13.61 22.82
N TRP A 127 9.56 14.20 22.85
CA TRP A 127 8.33 13.52 22.44
C TRP A 127 8.08 13.57 20.92
N PRO A 128 7.35 12.58 20.36
CA PRO A 128 6.83 12.69 19.00
C PRO A 128 5.83 13.84 18.91
N VAL A 129 5.78 14.54 17.76
CA VAL A 129 4.79 15.61 17.54
C VAL A 129 3.45 15.09 17.03
N ALA A 130 3.41 13.87 16.50
CA ALA A 130 2.20 13.24 16.00
C ALA A 130 2.35 11.72 15.89
N ILE A 131 1.23 11.00 15.88
CA ILE A 131 1.15 9.58 15.53
C ILE A 131 0.23 9.38 14.33
N HIS A 132 0.65 8.58 13.35
CA HIS A 132 -0.13 8.28 12.15
C HIS A 132 -0.54 6.81 12.12
N GLY A 133 -1.81 6.51 12.36
CA GLY A 133 -2.35 5.16 12.23
C GLY A 133 -2.64 4.77 10.78
N HIS A 134 -2.25 3.56 10.37
CA HIS A 134 -2.58 2.97 9.08
C HIS A 134 -3.39 1.69 9.23
N TYR A 135 -4.56 1.63 8.58
CA TYR A 135 -5.55 0.57 8.76
C TYR A 135 -6.21 0.54 10.15
N ALA A 136 -7.31 -0.19 10.26
CA ALA A 136 -8.18 -0.18 11.45
C ALA A 136 -7.48 -0.59 12.75
N ASP A 137 -6.67 -1.63 12.71
CA ASP A 137 -5.92 -2.15 13.85
C ASP A 137 -4.87 -1.17 14.34
N ALA A 138 -4.09 -0.57 13.42
CA ALA A 138 -3.12 0.46 13.80
C ALA A 138 -3.78 1.78 14.17
N GLY A 139 -4.95 2.09 13.61
CA GLY A 139 -5.80 3.20 14.03
C GLY A 139 -6.23 3.06 15.48
N ASP A 140 -6.72 1.89 15.89
CA ASP A 140 -7.08 1.55 17.28
C ASP A 140 -5.89 1.75 18.23
N SER A 141 -4.72 1.23 17.86
CA SER A 141 -3.50 1.43 18.66
C SER A 141 -3.03 2.90 18.68
N ALA A 142 -3.10 3.60 17.54
CA ALA A 142 -2.72 4.99 17.42
C ALA A 142 -3.61 5.90 18.25
N ALA A 143 -4.92 5.62 18.32
CA ALA A 143 -5.87 6.35 19.15
C ALA A 143 -5.52 6.22 20.64
N LEU A 144 -5.22 5.00 21.10
CA LEU A 144 -4.80 4.75 22.48
C LEU A 144 -3.46 5.41 22.80
N LEU A 145 -2.47 5.31 21.91
CA LEU A 145 -1.16 5.94 22.09
C LEU A 145 -1.25 7.47 22.06
N SER A 146 -2.04 8.05 21.15
CA SER A 146 -2.27 9.48 21.03
C SER A 146 -2.90 10.03 22.31
N GLY A 147 -3.91 9.36 22.86
CA GLY A 147 -4.51 9.72 24.13
C GLY A 147 -3.54 9.61 25.31
N ALA A 148 -2.75 8.53 25.38
CA ALA A 148 -1.79 8.31 26.46
C ALA A 148 -0.62 9.30 26.45
N LEU A 149 -0.15 9.70 25.25
CA LEU A 149 0.96 10.62 25.06
C LEU A 149 0.50 12.08 24.96
N ASN A 150 -0.80 12.33 24.81
CA ASN A 150 -1.40 13.62 24.52
C ASN A 150 -0.78 14.30 23.28
N ILE A 151 -0.68 13.57 22.18
CA ILE A 151 -0.13 14.07 20.90
C ILE A 151 -1.10 13.88 19.75
N PRO A 152 -1.13 14.78 18.75
CA PRO A 152 -2.02 14.69 17.59
C PRO A 152 -1.99 13.35 16.87
N MET A 153 -3.17 12.85 16.47
CA MET A 153 -3.31 11.66 15.64
C MET A 153 -3.66 12.02 14.18
N LEU A 154 -2.96 11.39 13.25
CA LEU A 154 -3.31 11.30 11.84
C LEU A 154 -3.79 9.88 11.53
N PHE A 155 -4.68 9.74 10.54
CA PHE A 155 -5.19 8.42 10.19
C PHE A 155 -5.34 8.22 8.68
N THR A 156 -5.00 7.02 8.22
CA THR A 156 -5.24 6.56 6.85
C THR A 156 -5.84 5.15 6.88
N GLY A 157 -7.08 5.03 6.44
CA GLY A 157 -7.81 3.76 6.51
C GLY A 157 -7.35 2.70 5.50
N HIS A 158 -6.96 3.11 4.29
CA HIS A 158 -6.58 2.28 3.11
C HIS A 158 -7.66 1.32 2.58
N SER A 159 -8.42 0.69 3.47
CA SER A 159 -9.57 -0.16 3.20
C SER A 159 -10.51 0.01 4.38
N LEU A 160 -11.80 0.24 4.13
CA LEU A 160 -12.77 0.52 5.17
C LEU A 160 -13.71 -0.66 5.42
N GLY A 161 -14.02 -0.91 6.69
CA GLY A 161 -14.91 -1.98 7.13
C GLY A 161 -16.34 -1.83 6.64
N ARG A 162 -16.94 -0.63 6.67
CA ARG A 162 -18.33 -0.40 6.23
C ARG A 162 -18.50 -0.62 4.72
N ASP A 163 -17.60 -0.07 3.89
CA ASP A 163 -17.59 -0.31 2.44
C ASP A 163 -17.40 -1.80 2.12
N LYS A 164 -16.46 -2.47 2.79
CA LYS A 164 -16.25 -3.91 2.63
C LYS A 164 -17.49 -4.72 3.01
N LEU A 165 -18.17 -4.36 4.10
CA LEU A 165 -19.41 -5.02 4.53
C LEU A 165 -20.51 -4.85 3.49
N GLU A 166 -20.73 -3.63 3.00
CA GLU A 166 -21.75 -3.34 1.98
C GLU A 166 -21.49 -4.15 0.69
N GLN A 167 -20.24 -4.21 0.25
CA GLN A 167 -19.85 -5.01 -0.93
C GLN A 167 -20.07 -6.51 -0.73
N LEU A 168 -19.77 -7.06 0.44
CA LEU A 168 -19.97 -8.48 0.73
C LEU A 168 -21.46 -8.83 0.82
N LEU A 169 -22.28 -7.98 1.42
CA LEU A 169 -23.72 -8.17 1.49
C LEU A 169 -24.37 -8.09 0.10
N LYS A 170 -23.93 -7.16 -0.76
CA LYS A 170 -24.40 -7.07 -2.16
C LYS A 170 -24.13 -8.33 -2.99
N GLN A 171 -23.10 -9.11 -2.63
CA GLN A 171 -22.83 -10.39 -3.31
C GLN A 171 -23.85 -11.48 -2.95
N GLY A 172 -24.57 -11.33 -1.84
CA GLY A 172 -25.63 -12.26 -1.41
C GLY A 172 -25.14 -13.68 -1.07
N ARG A 173 -23.84 -13.90 -0.92
CA ARG A 173 -23.24 -15.22 -0.68
C ARG A 173 -23.16 -15.62 0.79
N GLN A 174 -23.16 -14.64 1.70
CA GLN A 174 -22.97 -14.83 3.12
C GLN A 174 -23.91 -13.91 3.90
N SER A 175 -24.41 -14.37 5.04
CA SER A 175 -25.17 -13.52 5.96
C SER A 175 -24.24 -12.50 6.65
N ARG A 176 -24.83 -11.47 7.26
CA ARG A 176 -24.08 -10.48 8.03
C ARG A 176 -23.31 -11.12 9.19
N GLU A 177 -23.90 -12.12 9.83
CA GLU A 177 -23.33 -12.87 10.94
C GLU A 177 -22.14 -13.72 10.49
N GLU A 178 -22.23 -14.39 9.34
CA GLU A 178 -21.14 -15.17 8.75
C GLU A 178 -19.96 -14.29 8.34
N ILE A 179 -20.24 -13.13 7.73
CA ILE A 179 -19.24 -12.12 7.38
C ILE A 179 -18.54 -11.64 8.66
N ASN A 180 -19.29 -11.32 9.71
CA ASN A 180 -18.72 -10.88 10.97
C ASN A 180 -17.87 -11.97 11.64
N THR A 181 -18.34 -13.23 11.61
CA THR A 181 -17.60 -14.35 12.18
C THR A 181 -16.24 -14.53 11.52
N THR A 182 -16.22 -14.45 10.17
CA THR A 182 -15.03 -14.63 9.34
C THR A 182 -14.06 -13.46 9.43
N TYR A 183 -14.54 -12.23 9.26
CA TYR A 183 -13.69 -11.05 9.09
C TYR A 183 -13.58 -10.17 10.33
N LYS A 184 -14.30 -10.51 11.42
CA LYS A 184 -14.49 -9.65 12.59
C LYS A 184 -14.88 -8.22 12.20
N ILE A 185 -15.77 -8.11 11.21
CA ILE A 185 -16.06 -6.85 10.52
C ILE A 185 -16.63 -5.80 11.46
N MET A 186 -17.41 -6.19 12.47
CA MET A 186 -17.98 -5.26 13.44
C MET A 186 -16.90 -4.68 14.35
N ARG A 187 -15.99 -5.51 14.86
CA ARG A 187 -14.85 -5.04 15.68
C ARG A 187 -13.95 -4.09 14.88
N ARG A 188 -13.76 -4.39 13.59
CA ARG A 188 -13.02 -3.51 12.67
C ARG A 188 -13.70 -2.15 12.48
N ILE A 189 -15.01 -2.14 12.25
CA ILE A 189 -15.78 -0.89 12.09
C ILE A 189 -15.70 -0.06 13.37
N GLU A 190 -15.83 -0.69 14.54
CA GLU A 190 -15.65 -0.03 15.83
C GLU A 190 -14.26 0.60 15.97
N ALA A 191 -13.19 -0.12 15.61
CA ALA A 191 -11.84 0.43 15.61
C ALA A 191 -11.69 1.63 14.67
N GLU A 192 -12.31 1.60 13.50
CA GLU A 192 -12.31 2.70 12.53
C GLU A 192 -13.10 3.91 13.03
N GLU A 193 -14.24 3.73 13.72
CA GLU A 193 -14.99 4.82 14.37
C GLU A 193 -14.18 5.47 15.50
N LEU A 194 -13.53 4.67 16.36
CA LEU A 194 -12.64 5.17 17.40
C LEU A 194 -11.46 5.96 16.80
N SER A 195 -10.90 5.46 15.70
CA SER A 195 -9.81 6.13 14.99
C SER A 195 -10.26 7.46 14.39
N LEU A 196 -11.48 7.53 13.85
CA LEU A 196 -12.05 8.78 13.34
C LEU A 196 -12.22 9.82 14.46
N ASP A 197 -12.75 9.40 15.60
CA ASP A 197 -12.98 10.28 16.75
C ASP A 197 -11.67 10.85 17.32
N ALA A 198 -10.64 10.01 17.42
CA ALA A 198 -9.33 10.41 17.94
C ALA A 198 -8.47 11.24 16.95
N SER A 199 -8.81 11.23 15.66
CA SER A 199 -7.97 11.83 14.62
C SER A 199 -8.19 13.33 14.47
N GLU A 200 -7.08 14.08 14.35
CA GLU A 200 -7.10 15.47 13.89
C GLU A 200 -7.24 15.56 12.37
N ILE A 201 -6.57 14.65 11.66
CA ILE A 201 -6.53 14.61 10.20
C ILE A 201 -6.74 13.18 9.70
N VAL A 202 -7.66 13.03 8.75
CA VAL A 202 -7.82 11.79 7.97
C VAL A 202 -7.27 12.02 6.57
N ILE A 203 -6.23 11.27 6.22
CA ILE A 203 -5.60 11.31 4.89
C ILE A 203 -6.22 10.22 4.02
N THR A 204 -6.76 10.62 2.88
CA THR A 204 -7.37 9.73 1.89
C THR A 204 -6.60 9.78 0.56
N SER A 205 -6.67 8.70 -0.22
CA SER A 205 -6.03 8.65 -1.54
C SER A 205 -6.84 9.39 -2.60
N THR A 206 -8.17 9.44 -2.44
CA THR A 206 -9.08 10.05 -3.41
C THR A 206 -10.21 10.82 -2.73
N ARG A 207 -10.90 11.67 -3.51
CA ARG A 207 -12.15 12.30 -3.09
C ARG A 207 -13.30 11.29 -2.95
N GLN A 208 -13.34 10.30 -3.84
CA GLN A 208 -14.35 9.22 -3.80
C GLN A 208 -14.32 8.47 -2.46
N GLU A 209 -13.13 8.22 -1.91
CA GLU A 209 -12.99 7.59 -0.60
C GLU A 209 -13.72 8.38 0.50
N ILE A 210 -13.64 9.72 0.47
CA ILE A 210 -14.34 10.60 1.42
C ILE A 210 -15.85 10.53 1.21
N ASP A 211 -16.29 10.78 -0.03
CA ASP A 211 -17.70 11.03 -0.34
C ASP A 211 -18.54 9.74 -0.43
N SER A 212 -17.91 8.58 -0.61
CA SER A 212 -18.61 7.29 -0.81
C SER A 212 -18.27 6.22 0.23
N GLN A 213 -17.14 6.32 0.95
CA GLN A 213 -16.75 5.30 1.93
C GLN A 213 -16.73 5.86 3.35
N TRP A 214 -16.01 6.96 3.60
CA TRP A 214 -15.98 7.59 4.93
C TRP A 214 -17.32 8.17 5.34
N CYS A 215 -18.12 8.67 4.40
CA CYS A 215 -19.49 9.13 4.66
C CYS A 215 -20.43 8.05 5.19
N LEU A 216 -20.02 6.78 5.15
CA LEU A 216 -20.79 5.67 5.71
C LEU A 216 -20.65 5.59 7.23
N TYR A 217 -19.67 6.26 7.85
CA TYR A 217 -19.35 6.16 9.28
C TYR A 217 -20.17 7.16 10.10
N ASP A 218 -20.52 6.80 11.33
CA ASP A 218 -21.39 7.63 12.17
C ASP A 218 -20.61 8.82 12.76
N GLY A 219 -19.32 8.63 13.03
CA GLY A 219 -18.42 9.68 13.50
C GLY A 219 -18.00 10.69 12.44
N PHE A 220 -18.49 10.59 11.19
CA PHE A 220 -18.03 11.46 10.10
C PHE A 220 -19.13 11.85 9.11
N ASP A 221 -19.41 13.17 9.03
CA ASP A 221 -20.30 13.76 8.03
C ASP A 221 -19.56 14.81 7.16
N PRO A 222 -19.41 14.60 5.83
CA PRO A 222 -18.66 15.52 4.98
C PRO A 222 -19.17 16.97 4.95
N ILE A 223 -20.47 17.20 5.21
CA ILE A 223 -21.08 18.54 5.21
C ILE A 223 -20.80 19.24 6.53
N LEU A 224 -21.00 18.53 7.65
CA LEU A 224 -20.75 19.04 8.99
C LEU A 224 -19.26 19.34 9.17
N GLU A 225 -18.36 18.50 8.65
CA GLU A 225 -16.90 18.73 8.67
C GLU A 225 -16.56 20.08 8.06
N ARG A 226 -17.04 20.34 6.84
CA ARG A 226 -16.82 21.60 6.13
C ARG A 226 -17.37 22.81 6.89
N LYS A 227 -18.53 22.66 7.52
CA LYS A 227 -19.15 23.73 8.34
C LYS A 227 -18.31 24.03 9.59
N LEU A 228 -17.87 22.99 10.32
CA LEU A 228 -17.02 23.15 11.50
C LEU A 228 -15.69 23.81 11.12
N ARG A 229 -15.05 23.35 10.04
CA ARG A 229 -13.82 23.95 9.49
C ARG A 229 -13.99 25.44 9.17
N ALA A 230 -15.10 25.81 8.50
CA ALA A 230 -15.37 27.20 8.16
C ALA A 230 -15.61 28.08 9.41
N ARG A 231 -16.23 27.54 10.47
CA ARG A 231 -16.42 28.22 11.75
C ARG A 231 -15.10 28.44 12.48
N ILE A 232 -14.28 27.38 12.59
CA ILE A 232 -12.94 27.44 13.21
C ILE A 232 -12.09 28.51 12.51
N LYS A 233 -12.06 28.52 11.17
CA LYS A 233 -11.31 29.53 10.39
C LYS A 233 -11.75 30.97 10.66
N ARG A 234 -13.02 31.17 11.04
CA ARG A 234 -13.59 32.49 11.36
C ARG A 234 -13.53 32.84 12.84
N GLY A 235 -12.90 32.01 13.68
CA GLY A 235 -12.88 32.18 15.13
C GLY A 235 -14.24 32.02 15.80
N VAL A 236 -15.19 31.34 15.14
CA VAL A 236 -16.55 31.14 15.66
C VAL A 236 -16.60 29.82 16.44
N SER A 237 -17.10 29.86 17.67
CA SER A 237 -17.25 28.67 18.52
C SER A 237 -18.00 27.54 17.83
N CYS A 238 -17.51 26.31 18.00
CA CYS A 238 -18.15 25.08 17.53
C CYS A 238 -18.97 24.38 18.62
N HIS A 239 -19.14 25.00 19.81
CA HIS A 239 -19.86 24.43 20.95
C HIS A 239 -19.35 23.04 21.36
N GLY A 240 -18.02 22.85 21.36
CA GLY A 240 -17.39 21.57 21.68
C GLY A 240 -17.53 20.50 20.59
N ARG A 241 -18.17 20.79 19.45
CA ARG A 241 -18.22 19.84 18.33
C ARG A 241 -16.89 19.82 17.59
N PHE A 242 -16.41 18.61 17.33
CA PHE A 242 -15.19 18.33 16.62
C PHE A 242 -15.48 17.28 15.54
N MET A 243 -14.71 17.32 14.46
CA MET A 243 -14.67 16.25 13.47
C MET A 243 -13.35 16.31 12.72
N PRO A 244 -12.75 15.16 12.37
CA PRO A 244 -11.45 15.13 11.71
C PRO A 244 -11.47 15.88 10.39
N ARG A 245 -10.38 16.59 10.11
CA ARG A 245 -10.18 17.23 8.81
C ARG A 245 -9.80 16.16 7.78
N THR A 246 -10.59 16.00 6.72
CA THR A 246 -10.17 15.16 5.59
C THR A 246 -9.27 15.92 4.61
N VAL A 247 -8.19 15.24 4.19
CA VAL A 247 -7.22 15.74 3.20
C VAL A 247 -6.95 14.64 2.18
N VAL A 248 -7.14 14.96 0.90
CA VAL A 248 -6.78 14.05 -0.20
C VAL A 248 -5.29 14.23 -0.48
N ILE A 249 -4.50 13.18 -0.23
CA ILE A 249 -3.07 13.10 -0.58
C ILE A 249 -2.91 11.84 -1.43
N PRO A 250 -2.97 11.96 -2.77
CA PRO A 250 -2.85 10.80 -3.64
C PRO A 250 -1.45 10.16 -3.48
N PRO A 251 -1.35 8.83 -3.36
CA PRO A 251 -0.06 8.15 -3.37
C PRO A 251 0.67 8.35 -4.70
N GLY A 252 1.99 8.48 -4.65
CA GLY A 252 2.87 8.44 -5.81
C GLY A 252 3.47 7.06 -6.05
N MET A 253 4.17 6.91 -7.19
CA MET A 253 5.11 5.81 -7.42
C MET A 253 6.51 6.38 -7.60
N GLU A 254 7.54 5.65 -7.15
CA GLU A 254 8.92 6.00 -7.48
C GLU A 254 9.17 5.77 -8.99
N PHE A 255 9.50 6.85 -9.70
CA PHE A 255 9.71 6.83 -11.16
C PHE A 255 11.15 6.53 -11.58
N HIS A 256 12.10 6.36 -10.64
CA HIS A 256 13.52 6.13 -10.95
C HIS A 256 13.76 4.93 -11.88
N HIS A 257 12.85 3.94 -11.88
CA HIS A 257 12.92 2.75 -12.73
C HIS A 257 11.98 2.79 -13.94
N ILE A 258 11.12 3.80 -14.04
CA ILE A 258 10.17 3.99 -15.14
C ILE A 258 10.67 5.17 -15.98
N ILE A 259 11.62 4.88 -16.88
CA ILE A 259 12.02 5.83 -17.92
C ILE A 259 10.87 5.86 -18.95
N PRO A 260 10.22 7.01 -19.18
CA PRO A 260 9.25 7.15 -20.26
C PRO A 260 9.89 6.73 -21.59
N PRO A 261 9.15 6.14 -22.54
CA PRO A 261 9.62 6.10 -23.92
C PRO A 261 10.01 7.53 -24.30
N ALA A 262 11.26 7.75 -24.71
CA ALA A 262 11.70 9.06 -25.15
C ALA A 262 10.77 9.49 -26.29
N ASP A 263 10.01 10.57 -26.07
CA ASP A 263 9.30 11.24 -27.15
C ASP A 263 10.38 11.62 -28.18
N GLY A 264 10.21 11.12 -29.40
CA GLY A 264 11.06 11.48 -30.52
C GLY A 264 11.04 13.00 -30.70
N ASP A 265 12.25 13.54 -30.92
CA ASP A 265 12.61 14.87 -31.41
C ASP A 265 13.46 15.67 -30.42
N ALA A 266 14.73 15.28 -30.33
CA ALA A 266 15.81 16.17 -29.96
C ALA A 266 17.07 15.75 -30.72
N ASP A 267 17.30 16.40 -31.86
CA ASP A 267 18.60 16.53 -32.48
C ASP A 267 19.58 17.11 -31.46
N GLY A 268 20.26 16.22 -30.75
CA GLY A 268 21.36 16.54 -29.86
C GLY A 268 22.40 15.45 -30.04
N GLU A 269 23.43 15.76 -30.85
CA GLU A 269 24.62 14.93 -30.96
C GLU A 269 25.31 14.85 -29.58
N GLY A 270 24.95 13.81 -28.82
CA GLY A 270 25.67 13.32 -27.67
C GLY A 270 26.35 12.01 -28.06
N GLU A 271 27.67 12.02 -27.99
CA GLU A 271 28.64 10.98 -28.37
C GLU A 271 28.08 9.55 -28.36
N ARG A 272 28.03 8.97 -29.56
CA ARG A 272 27.89 7.53 -29.77
C ARG A 272 29.12 6.83 -29.21
N ASN A 273 29.01 6.32 -27.99
CA ASN A 273 29.76 5.13 -27.61
C ASN A 273 29.12 3.95 -28.31
N ASP A 274 29.78 3.54 -29.39
CA ASP A 274 29.57 2.31 -30.13
C ASP A 274 29.89 1.11 -29.23
N ASP A 275 28.91 0.66 -28.46
CA ASP A 275 28.83 -0.74 -28.03
C ASP A 275 27.46 -1.28 -28.46
N GLY A 276 27.48 -2.01 -29.56
CA GLY A 276 26.31 -2.58 -30.19
C GLY A 276 25.68 -3.67 -29.32
N THR A 277 24.70 -3.29 -28.51
CA THR A 277 23.54 -4.14 -28.22
C THR A 277 22.32 -3.27 -28.01
N ALA A 278 21.51 -3.11 -29.06
CA ALA A 278 20.08 -3.25 -28.80
C ALA A 278 19.94 -4.56 -28.04
N ASN A 279 19.43 -4.55 -26.80
CA ASN A 279 19.31 -5.76 -26.01
C ASN A 279 17.84 -6.21 -26.01
N PRO A 280 17.39 -7.00 -27.01
CA PRO A 280 16.12 -7.72 -26.96
C PRO A 280 16.02 -8.72 -25.80
N ASP A 281 17.13 -9.02 -25.11
CA ASP A 281 17.22 -10.10 -24.14
C ASP A 281 16.91 -9.64 -22.70
N LEU A 282 15.77 -8.98 -22.52
CA LEU A 282 15.16 -8.95 -21.19
C LEU A 282 14.47 -10.31 -20.97
N PRO A 283 14.80 -11.08 -19.92
CA PRO A 283 14.26 -12.43 -19.70
C PRO A 283 12.72 -12.46 -19.77
N ILE A 284 12.07 -11.40 -19.27
CA ILE A 284 10.61 -11.30 -19.26
C ILE A 284 10.00 -11.13 -20.66
N TRP A 285 10.73 -10.55 -21.60
CA TRP A 285 10.27 -10.37 -22.98
C TRP A 285 10.10 -11.72 -23.66
N SER A 286 11.13 -12.56 -23.61
CA SER A 286 11.08 -13.92 -24.16
C SER A 286 9.99 -14.76 -23.49
N GLU A 287 9.79 -14.62 -22.18
CA GLU A 287 8.72 -15.29 -21.45
C GLU A 287 7.32 -14.87 -21.88
N ILE A 288 7.11 -13.61 -22.27
CA ILE A 288 5.82 -13.13 -22.77
C ILE A 288 5.65 -13.51 -24.25
N MET A 289 6.65 -13.26 -25.08
CA MET A 289 6.55 -13.39 -26.54
C MET A 289 6.41 -14.83 -27.00
N ARG A 290 6.92 -15.82 -26.24
CA ARG A 290 6.76 -17.25 -26.57
C ARG A 290 5.32 -17.71 -26.66
N PHE A 291 4.37 -16.95 -26.11
CA PHE A 291 2.94 -17.27 -26.17
C PHE A 291 2.25 -16.75 -27.44
N PHE A 292 2.85 -15.79 -28.16
CA PHE A 292 2.20 -15.11 -29.27
C PHE A 292 2.61 -15.68 -30.62
N THR A 293 1.63 -15.98 -31.47
CA THR A 293 1.89 -16.35 -32.88
C THR A 293 2.35 -15.14 -33.68
N ASN A 294 1.77 -13.96 -33.43
CA ASN A 294 2.24 -12.70 -34.00
C ASN A 294 2.60 -11.69 -32.89
N PRO A 295 3.87 -11.68 -32.45
CA PRO A 295 4.39 -10.74 -31.45
C PRO A 295 4.31 -9.25 -31.84
N ARG A 296 4.08 -8.94 -33.12
CA ARG A 296 4.02 -7.54 -33.60
C ARG A 296 2.68 -6.87 -33.32
N LYS A 297 1.63 -7.65 -33.03
CA LYS A 297 0.34 -7.08 -32.63
C LYS A 297 0.49 -6.31 -31.29
N PRO A 298 -0.26 -5.22 -31.11
CA PRO A 298 -0.36 -4.45 -29.88
C PRO A 298 -0.85 -5.38 -28.77
N MET A 299 -0.36 -5.17 -27.56
CA MET A 299 -0.86 -5.92 -26.42
C MET A 299 -1.80 -5.10 -25.55
N ILE A 300 -2.90 -5.74 -25.17
CA ILE A 300 -3.70 -5.36 -24.02
C ILE A 300 -3.01 -5.96 -22.80
N LEU A 301 -2.55 -5.13 -21.87
CA LEU A 301 -1.83 -5.57 -20.68
C LEU A 301 -2.76 -5.56 -19.45
N ALA A 302 -2.80 -6.68 -18.73
CA ALA A 302 -3.36 -6.76 -17.39
C ALA A 302 -2.29 -7.30 -16.41
N LEU A 303 -1.88 -6.45 -15.46
CA LEU A 303 -0.91 -6.80 -14.42
C LEU A 303 -1.58 -6.71 -13.05
N ALA A 304 -1.95 -7.86 -12.50
CA ALA A 304 -2.61 -7.97 -11.20
C ALA A 304 -2.54 -9.41 -10.69
N ARG A 305 -2.58 -9.63 -9.37
CA ARG A 305 -2.73 -10.99 -8.80
C ARG A 305 -3.99 -11.68 -9.33
N ALA A 306 -3.96 -13.00 -9.44
CA ALA A 306 -5.12 -13.85 -9.74
C ALA A 306 -6.13 -13.88 -8.57
N ASP A 307 -6.80 -12.75 -8.34
CA ASP A 307 -7.78 -12.55 -7.27
C ASP A 307 -9.17 -12.27 -7.88
N PRO A 308 -10.27 -12.85 -7.34
CA PRO A 308 -11.62 -12.64 -7.87
C PRO A 308 -12.02 -11.17 -8.01
N LYS A 309 -11.53 -10.29 -7.11
CA LYS A 309 -11.86 -8.86 -7.14
C LYS A 309 -11.23 -8.12 -8.32
N LYS A 310 -10.18 -8.68 -8.93
CA LYS A 310 -9.52 -8.09 -10.10
C LYS A 310 -10.26 -8.40 -11.40
N ASN A 311 -11.19 -9.35 -11.37
CA ASN A 311 -12.10 -9.66 -12.47
C ASN A 311 -11.41 -9.97 -13.81
N ILE A 312 -10.22 -10.58 -13.76
CA ILE A 312 -9.43 -10.94 -14.96
C ILE A 312 -10.18 -11.95 -15.84
N THR A 313 -10.99 -12.81 -15.25
CA THR A 313 -11.85 -13.78 -15.97
C THR A 313 -12.80 -13.09 -16.94
N THR A 314 -13.42 -11.97 -16.55
CA THR A 314 -14.30 -11.21 -17.44
C THR A 314 -13.54 -10.56 -18.59
N LEU A 315 -12.31 -10.06 -18.34
CA LEU A 315 -11.45 -9.53 -19.40
C LEU A 315 -11.14 -10.60 -20.46
N VAL A 316 -10.76 -11.80 -20.04
CA VAL A 316 -10.47 -12.92 -20.95
C VAL A 316 -11.72 -13.33 -21.73
N LYS A 317 -12.87 -13.37 -21.06
CA LYS A 317 -14.17 -13.64 -21.70
C LYS A 317 -14.49 -12.61 -22.78
N ALA A 318 -14.41 -11.32 -22.46
CA ALA A 318 -14.67 -10.22 -23.40
C ALA A 318 -13.71 -10.24 -24.59
N PHE A 319 -12.43 -10.52 -24.35
CA PHE A 319 -11.43 -10.68 -25.41
C PHE A 319 -11.74 -11.89 -26.31
N GLY A 320 -12.11 -13.02 -25.72
CA GLY A 320 -12.47 -14.23 -26.46
C GLY A 320 -13.72 -14.10 -27.33
N GLU A 321 -14.72 -13.36 -26.86
CA GLU A 321 -15.96 -13.11 -27.59
C GLU A 321 -15.80 -12.10 -28.73
N CYS A 322 -14.81 -11.20 -28.67
CA CYS A 322 -14.60 -10.16 -29.66
C CYS A 322 -13.55 -10.55 -30.71
N ARG A 323 -13.98 -11.18 -31.81
CA ARG A 323 -13.08 -11.55 -32.93
C ARG A 323 -12.26 -10.37 -33.49
N PRO A 324 -12.86 -9.18 -33.78
CA PRO A 324 -12.07 -8.04 -34.28
C PRO A 324 -10.94 -7.64 -33.34
N LEU A 325 -11.15 -7.73 -32.02
CA LEU A 325 -10.13 -7.40 -31.03
C LEU A 325 -8.96 -8.39 -31.06
N ARG A 326 -9.24 -9.68 -31.24
CA ARG A 326 -8.21 -10.74 -31.38
C ARG A 326 -7.43 -10.62 -32.68
N ASP A 327 -8.09 -10.21 -33.75
CA ASP A 327 -7.44 -9.97 -35.03
C ASP A 327 -6.46 -8.79 -34.94
N LEU A 328 -6.83 -7.76 -34.17
CA LEU A 328 -6.03 -6.54 -34.00
C LEU A 328 -5.02 -6.59 -32.85
N SER A 329 -5.17 -7.44 -31.83
CA SER A 329 -4.35 -7.36 -30.62
C SER A 329 -4.06 -8.70 -29.97
N ASN A 330 -3.02 -8.72 -29.16
CA ASN A 330 -2.70 -9.79 -28.21
C ASN A 330 -3.13 -9.38 -26.79
N LEU A 331 -3.27 -10.36 -25.89
CA LEU A 331 -3.59 -10.13 -24.48
C LEU A 331 -2.46 -10.68 -23.59
N ALA A 332 -1.86 -9.83 -22.75
CA ALA A 332 -0.83 -10.23 -21.79
C ALA A 332 -1.37 -10.17 -20.36
N LEU A 333 -1.35 -11.31 -19.66
CA LEU A 333 -1.87 -11.50 -18.31
C LEU A 333 -0.74 -11.80 -17.33
N ILE A 334 -0.26 -10.80 -16.60
CA ILE A 334 0.79 -10.95 -15.58
C ILE A 334 0.11 -11.16 -14.22
N MET A 335 -0.04 -12.43 -13.83
CA MET A 335 -0.99 -12.87 -12.78
C MET A 335 -0.37 -13.26 -11.43
N GLY A 336 0.77 -12.67 -11.07
CA GLY A 336 1.55 -13.14 -9.93
C GLY A 336 2.44 -14.33 -10.27
N ASN A 337 3.25 -14.77 -9.31
CA ASN A 337 4.19 -15.87 -9.50
C ASN A 337 3.56 -17.21 -9.08
N ARG A 338 3.83 -18.27 -9.86
CA ARG A 338 3.36 -19.64 -9.58
C ARG A 338 4.36 -20.67 -10.07
N ASP A 339 4.59 -21.71 -9.29
CA ASP A 339 5.32 -22.90 -9.72
C ASP A 339 4.31 -23.97 -10.18
N ASP A 340 3.47 -24.41 -9.24
CA ASP A 340 2.34 -25.32 -9.41
C ASP A 340 1.00 -24.63 -9.07
N ILE A 341 -0.07 -24.96 -9.79
CA ILE A 341 -1.43 -24.46 -9.54
C ILE A 341 -2.02 -25.12 -8.29
N ASP A 342 -1.68 -26.38 -8.03
CA ASP A 342 -2.24 -27.16 -6.92
C ASP A 342 -1.70 -26.72 -5.55
N GLU A 343 -0.53 -26.06 -5.54
CA GLU A 343 0.08 -25.48 -4.33
C GLU A 343 -0.40 -24.05 -4.02
N MET A 344 -1.18 -23.43 -4.92
CA MET A 344 -1.72 -22.10 -4.71
C MET A 344 -2.87 -22.12 -3.67
N SER A 345 -3.18 -20.95 -3.09
CA SER A 345 -4.41 -20.81 -2.31
C SER A 345 -5.63 -21.18 -3.17
N SER A 346 -6.59 -21.92 -2.61
CA SER A 346 -7.78 -22.42 -3.32
C SER A 346 -8.52 -21.35 -4.14
N THR A 347 -8.58 -20.12 -3.65
CA THR A 347 -9.21 -18.99 -4.34
C THR A 347 -8.43 -18.58 -5.59
N ASN A 348 -7.12 -18.35 -5.48
CA ASN A 348 -6.27 -17.97 -6.62
C ASN A 348 -6.17 -19.10 -7.66
N ALA A 349 -6.07 -20.35 -7.19
CA ALA A 349 -6.06 -21.54 -8.05
C ALA A 349 -7.35 -21.61 -8.88
N SER A 350 -8.51 -21.42 -8.23
CA SER A 350 -9.82 -21.39 -8.90
C SER A 350 -9.90 -20.33 -10.01
N VAL A 351 -9.44 -19.10 -9.73
CA VAL A 351 -9.41 -18.02 -10.73
C VAL A 351 -8.53 -18.38 -11.92
N LEU A 352 -7.33 -18.88 -11.67
CA LEU A 352 -6.40 -19.27 -12.72
C LEU A 352 -6.95 -20.42 -13.58
N LEU A 353 -7.52 -21.45 -12.94
CA LEU A 353 -8.18 -22.56 -13.64
C LEU A 353 -9.36 -22.07 -14.50
N SER A 354 -10.15 -21.12 -14.01
CA SER A 354 -11.20 -20.49 -14.81
C SER A 354 -10.64 -19.78 -16.03
N ILE A 355 -9.52 -19.06 -15.90
CA ILE A 355 -8.86 -18.39 -17.02
C ILE A 355 -8.35 -19.40 -18.05
N LEU A 356 -7.68 -20.47 -17.62
CA LEU A 356 -7.21 -21.53 -18.52
C LEU A 356 -8.37 -22.19 -19.29
N LYS A 357 -9.50 -22.47 -18.61
CA LYS A 357 -10.72 -22.97 -19.27
C LYS A 357 -11.29 -21.99 -20.30
N LEU A 358 -11.18 -20.69 -20.08
CA LEU A 358 -11.63 -19.68 -21.06
C LEU A 358 -10.68 -19.59 -22.25
N ILE A 359 -9.37 -19.66 -22.02
CA ILE A 359 -8.36 -19.71 -23.09
C ILE A 359 -8.63 -20.89 -24.02
N ASP A 360 -8.87 -22.06 -23.45
CA ASP A 360 -9.22 -23.27 -24.19
C ASP A 360 -10.56 -23.12 -24.94
N ARG A 361 -11.62 -22.70 -24.22
CA ARG A 361 -12.97 -22.53 -24.80
C ARG A 361 -13.01 -21.62 -26.02
N TYR A 362 -12.27 -20.51 -26.01
CA TYR A 362 -12.28 -19.53 -27.08
C TYR A 362 -11.13 -19.72 -28.10
N ASP A 363 -10.35 -20.79 -27.97
CA ASP A 363 -9.18 -21.09 -28.80
C ASP A 363 -8.20 -19.90 -28.87
N LEU A 364 -7.75 -19.43 -27.70
CA LEU A 364 -6.92 -18.23 -27.57
C LEU A 364 -5.41 -18.52 -27.58
N TYR A 365 -5.02 -19.73 -27.95
CA TYR A 365 -3.62 -20.10 -28.13
C TYR A 365 -2.99 -19.20 -29.20
N GLY A 366 -1.76 -18.73 -28.96
CA GLY A 366 -1.10 -17.77 -29.85
C GLY A 366 -1.55 -16.31 -29.68
N HIS A 367 -2.59 -16.03 -28.89
CA HIS A 367 -3.14 -14.68 -28.69
C HIS A 367 -3.04 -14.18 -27.25
N VAL A 368 -2.90 -15.10 -26.27
CA VAL A 368 -2.87 -14.77 -24.83
C VAL A 368 -1.57 -15.25 -24.20
N ALA A 369 -0.84 -14.34 -23.54
CA ALA A 369 0.35 -14.64 -22.75
C ALA A 369 0.03 -14.64 -21.25
N TYR A 370 0.58 -15.61 -20.52
CA TYR A 370 0.37 -15.76 -19.07
C TYR A 370 1.62 -16.36 -18.40
N PRO A 371 2.76 -15.64 -18.39
CA PRO A 371 4.02 -16.14 -17.86
C PRO A 371 3.88 -16.61 -16.40
N LYS A 372 4.72 -17.58 -16.00
CA LYS A 372 4.68 -18.15 -14.64
C LYS A 372 5.32 -17.24 -13.60
N HIS A 373 6.37 -16.51 -13.99
CA HIS A 373 7.16 -15.71 -13.07
C HIS A 373 7.47 -14.34 -13.67
N HIS A 374 7.58 -13.36 -12.78
CA HIS A 374 8.17 -12.04 -13.03
C HIS A 374 8.80 -11.53 -11.74
N LYS A 375 9.78 -10.64 -11.88
CA LYS A 375 10.38 -9.89 -10.77
C LYS A 375 9.75 -8.51 -10.68
N GLN A 376 9.85 -7.89 -9.51
CA GLN A 376 9.43 -6.50 -9.32
C GLN A 376 10.20 -5.54 -10.26
N SER A 377 11.47 -5.85 -10.53
CA SER A 377 12.32 -5.11 -11.48
C SER A 377 11.82 -5.19 -12.92
N ASP A 378 11.05 -6.21 -13.28
CA ASP A 378 10.57 -6.42 -14.64
C ASP A 378 9.32 -5.57 -14.94
N VAL A 379 8.63 -5.07 -13.90
CA VAL A 379 7.36 -4.34 -14.05
C VAL A 379 7.48 -3.11 -14.96
N PRO A 380 8.50 -2.23 -14.82
CA PRO A 380 8.69 -1.12 -15.77
C PRO A 380 8.92 -1.58 -17.21
N ASP A 381 9.66 -2.67 -17.42
CA ASP A 381 9.90 -3.22 -18.76
C ASP A 381 8.62 -3.79 -19.38
N ILE A 382 7.77 -4.44 -18.59
CA ILE A 382 6.45 -4.92 -19.02
C ILE A 382 5.56 -3.76 -19.49
N TYR A 383 5.54 -2.64 -18.75
CA TYR A 383 4.81 -1.44 -19.17
C TYR A 383 5.40 -0.82 -20.45
N ARG A 384 6.74 -0.73 -20.55
CA ARG A 384 7.44 -0.24 -21.75
C ARG A 384 7.15 -1.11 -22.96
N LEU A 385 7.12 -2.43 -22.78
CA LEU A 385 6.75 -3.39 -23.81
C LEU A 385 5.32 -3.14 -24.32
N ALA A 386 4.35 -3.01 -23.40
CA ALA A 386 2.98 -2.73 -23.79
C ALA A 386 2.85 -1.41 -24.57
N ALA A 387 3.54 -0.35 -24.12
CA ALA A 387 3.56 0.94 -24.80
C ALA A 387 4.18 0.87 -26.20
N LYS A 388 5.36 0.26 -26.36
CA LYS A 388 6.05 0.13 -27.67
C LYS A 388 5.21 -0.60 -28.72
N THR A 389 4.40 -1.57 -28.32
CA THR A 389 3.53 -2.29 -29.27
C THR A 389 2.36 -1.45 -29.76
N LYS A 390 2.07 -0.30 -29.13
CA LYS A 390 1.04 0.66 -29.55
C LYS A 390 1.50 1.57 -30.68
N GLU A 391 2.78 1.92 -30.74
CA GLU A 391 3.36 2.89 -31.69
C GLU A 391 3.57 2.34 -33.11
N LYS A 392 3.31 1.05 -33.34
CA LYS A 392 3.51 0.40 -34.65
C LYS A 392 2.24 0.31 -35.52
N TRP A 393 1.23 1.13 -35.23
CA TRP A 393 -0.06 1.17 -35.95
C TRP A 393 -0.13 2.32 -36.94
#